data_AF-A0A954KG41-F1
#
_entry.id   AF-A0A954KG41-F1
#
_cell.length_a   1.000
_cell.length_b   1.000
_cell.length_c   1.000
_cell.angle_alpha   90.00
_cell.angle_beta   90.00
_cell.angle_gamma   90.00
#
_symmetry.space_group_name_H-M   'P 1'
#
loop_
_entity.id
_entity.type
_entity.pdbx_description
1 polymer ?
#
loop_
_entity_poly.entity_id
_entity_poly.type
_entity_poly.pdbx_seq_one_letter_code
_entity_poly.pdbx_strand_id
1 'polypeptide(L)'
;IVGSLCYTLSPLGIRFWDEGRVVASRPTYWRELYLPDERATAWDSIAQLIPADARVASTDFVHPRLTHCERSYDYSQYIRRVAEDTTGIPDDTDYIVIDLRHPYSRSVLGDVQSAADVRELKEYPDQWELLTEPDNQYFVVLRRRPQGPAVEPPDVQATER
;
A
#
# COMPACT_ATOMS: atom_id res chain seq x y z
N ILE A 1 1.74 -50.74 11.19
CA ILE A 1 1.79 -49.48 10.40
C ILE A 1 2.31 -48.42 11.35
N VAL A 2 3.62 -48.13 11.29
CA VAL A 2 4.25 -47.12 12.15
C VAL A 2 3.86 -45.76 11.57
N GLY A 3 3.01 -45.04 12.29
CA GLY A 3 2.48 -43.75 11.87
C GLY A 3 3.58 -42.69 11.84
N SER A 4 4.04 -42.33 10.65
CA SER A 4 4.70 -41.05 10.45
C SER A 4 3.65 -39.96 10.70
N LEU A 5 3.67 -39.33 11.88
CA LEU A 5 2.98 -38.06 12.05
C LEU A 5 3.67 -37.05 11.14
N CYS A 6 3.01 -36.71 10.04
CA CYS A 6 3.54 -35.79 9.05
C CYS A 6 3.69 -34.39 9.67
N TYR A 7 4.94 -33.92 9.77
CA TYR A 7 5.30 -32.56 10.18
C TYR A 7 4.99 -31.55 9.06
N THR A 8 3.71 -31.40 8.74
CA THR A 8 3.19 -30.58 7.62
C THR A 8 2.29 -29.46 8.10
N LEU A 9 2.16 -28.40 7.30
CA LEU A 9 1.22 -27.28 7.49
C LEU A 9 -0.23 -27.62 7.05
N SER A 10 -0.51 -28.89 6.75
CA SER A 10 -1.86 -29.36 6.50
C SER A 10 -2.63 -29.47 7.82
N PRO A 11 -3.98 -29.28 7.83
CA PRO A 11 -4.82 -29.57 9.00
C PRO A 11 -4.67 -30.98 9.58
N LEU A 12 -4.10 -31.92 8.81
CA LEU A 12 -3.81 -33.29 9.25
C LEU A 12 -2.41 -33.46 9.88
N GLY A 13 -1.57 -32.44 9.89
CA GLY A 13 -0.21 -32.48 10.43
C GLY A 13 -0.09 -31.81 11.79
N ILE A 14 0.85 -32.27 12.63
CA ILE A 14 1.04 -31.71 13.99
C ILE A 14 1.38 -30.21 13.93
N ARG A 15 2.21 -29.79 12.97
CA ARG A 15 2.70 -28.39 12.91
C ARG A 15 1.57 -27.38 12.80
N PHE A 16 0.47 -27.75 12.15
CA PHE A 16 -0.71 -26.89 12.03
C PHE A 16 -1.35 -26.58 13.39
N TRP A 17 -1.32 -27.54 14.33
CA TRP A 17 -1.96 -27.45 15.65
C TRP A 17 -1.02 -27.03 16.78
N ASP A 18 0.28 -26.92 16.52
CA ASP A 18 1.32 -26.67 17.53
C ASP A 18 1.52 -25.17 17.79
N GLU A 19 1.07 -24.69 18.95
CA GLU A 19 1.14 -23.29 19.38
C GLU A 19 2.60 -22.90 19.71
N GLY A 20 3.05 -21.75 19.19
CA GLY A 20 4.39 -21.21 19.48
C GLY A 20 5.53 -21.75 18.62
N ARG A 21 5.28 -22.65 17.66
CA ARG A 21 6.32 -23.06 16.71
C ARG A 21 6.53 -22.06 15.58
N VAL A 22 7.73 -21.48 15.59
CA VAL A 22 8.25 -20.61 14.52
C VAL A 22 9.31 -21.37 13.71
N VAL A 23 9.21 -21.30 12.38
CA VAL A 23 10.15 -21.95 11.45
C VAL A 23 10.58 -20.90 10.44
N ALA A 24 11.89 -20.67 10.32
CA ALA A 24 12.43 -19.61 9.45
C ALA A 24 11.74 -18.25 9.67
N SER A 25 11.53 -17.89 10.93
CA SER A 25 10.87 -16.65 11.36
C SER A 25 9.41 -16.50 10.94
N ARG A 26 8.72 -17.61 10.62
CA ARG A 26 7.27 -17.62 10.35
C ARG A 26 6.52 -18.52 11.31
N PRO A 27 5.35 -18.09 11.80
CA PRO A 27 4.51 -18.93 12.62
C PRO A 27 3.93 -20.07 11.79
N THR A 28 3.78 -21.24 12.41
CA THR A 28 3.22 -22.43 11.76
C THR A 28 1.87 -22.85 12.33
N TYR A 29 1.48 -22.21 13.44
CA TYR A 29 0.20 -22.41 14.09
C TYR A 29 -0.95 -21.81 13.27
N TRP A 30 -2.02 -22.58 13.08
CA TRP A 30 -3.12 -22.19 12.19
C TRP A 30 -3.76 -20.87 12.59
N ARG A 31 -3.90 -20.54 13.88
CA ARG A 31 -4.52 -19.26 14.27
C ARG A 31 -3.70 -18.07 13.79
N GLU A 32 -2.38 -18.18 13.84
CA GLU A 32 -1.47 -17.12 13.38
C GLU A 32 -1.40 -17.04 11.84
N LEU A 33 -1.81 -18.10 11.13
CA LEU A 33 -1.84 -18.15 9.67
C LEU A 33 -3.19 -17.70 9.08
N TYR A 34 -4.29 -18.03 9.75
CA TYR A 34 -5.64 -17.91 9.20
C TYR A 34 -6.54 -16.92 9.94
N LEU A 35 -6.25 -16.56 11.19
CA LEU A 35 -7.03 -15.51 11.84
C LEU A 35 -6.60 -14.13 11.32
N PRO A 36 -7.56 -13.23 11.09
CA PRO A 36 -7.27 -11.82 10.87
C PRO A 36 -6.41 -11.28 12.01
N ASP A 37 -5.26 -10.70 11.67
CA ASP A 37 -4.41 -9.99 12.61
C ASP A 37 -4.79 -8.49 12.65
N GLU A 38 -4.10 -7.71 13.47
CA GLU A 38 -4.31 -6.27 13.59
C GLU A 38 -4.20 -5.54 12.23
N ARG A 39 -3.38 -6.05 11.29
CA ARG A 39 -3.30 -5.53 9.91
C ARG A 39 -4.60 -5.76 9.14
N ALA A 40 -5.23 -6.92 9.28
CA ALA A 40 -6.52 -7.18 8.65
C ALA A 40 -7.61 -6.26 9.22
N THR A 41 -7.65 -6.04 10.54
CA THR A 41 -8.60 -5.12 11.17
C THR A 41 -8.35 -3.66 10.78
N ALA A 42 -7.09 -3.24 10.65
CA ALA A 42 -6.74 -1.89 10.23
C ALA A 42 -7.26 -1.54 8.82
N TRP A 43 -7.46 -2.55 7.96
CA TRP A 43 -8.01 -2.35 6.63
C TRP A 43 -9.43 -1.77 6.65
N ASP A 44 -10.27 -2.16 7.61
CA ASP A 44 -11.66 -1.71 7.66
C ASP A 44 -11.76 -0.20 7.87
N SER A 45 -10.84 0.37 8.65
CA SER A 45 -10.72 1.83 8.83
C SER A 45 -10.24 2.53 7.56
N ILE A 46 -9.31 1.91 6.83
CA ILE A 46 -8.73 2.47 5.60
C ILE A 46 -9.73 2.45 4.44
N ALA A 47 -10.49 1.37 4.31
CA ALA A 47 -11.48 1.22 3.26
C ALA A 47 -12.56 2.33 3.33
N GLN A 48 -12.83 2.86 4.51
CA GLN A 48 -13.77 3.97 4.70
C GLN A 48 -13.23 5.33 4.24
N LEU A 49 -11.91 5.48 4.12
CA LEU A 49 -11.27 6.72 3.66
C LEU A 49 -11.32 6.87 2.14
N ILE A 50 -11.54 5.77 1.41
CA ILE A 50 -11.41 5.71 -0.04
C ILE A 50 -12.81 5.59 -0.64
N PRO A 51 -13.31 6.62 -1.34
CA PRO A 51 -14.62 6.55 -1.95
C PRO A 51 -14.59 5.66 -3.20
N ALA A 52 -15.74 5.10 -3.57
CA ALA A 52 -15.83 4.15 -4.69
C ALA A 52 -15.60 4.80 -6.07
N ASP A 53 -15.76 6.11 -6.19
CA ASP A 53 -15.48 6.88 -7.40
C ASP A 53 -14.01 7.34 -7.48
N ALA A 54 -13.17 6.98 -6.53
CA ALA A 54 -11.76 7.34 -6.54
C ALA A 54 -10.94 6.59 -7.61
N ARG A 55 -9.85 7.24 -8.05
CA ARG A 55 -8.78 6.59 -8.81
C ARG A 55 -7.62 6.31 -7.87
N VAL A 56 -7.31 5.04 -7.67
CA VAL A 56 -6.43 4.61 -6.58
C VAL A 56 -5.23 3.88 -7.12
N ALA A 57 -4.02 4.29 -6.73
CA ALA A 57 -2.81 3.50 -6.92
C ALA A 57 -2.53 2.71 -5.64
N SER A 58 -2.20 1.43 -5.77
CA SER A 58 -1.99 0.59 -4.58
C SER A 58 -1.04 -0.56 -4.82
N THR A 59 -0.36 -1.01 -3.76
CA THR A 59 0.56 -2.17 -3.86
C THR A 59 -0.19 -3.48 -4.10
N ASP A 60 0.43 -4.43 -4.80
CA ASP A 60 -0.14 -5.73 -5.20
C ASP A 60 -1.01 -6.43 -4.15
N PHE A 61 -0.62 -6.43 -2.87
CA PHE A 61 -1.35 -7.19 -1.85
C PHE A 61 -2.68 -6.56 -1.43
N VAL A 62 -2.82 -5.25 -1.56
CA VAL A 62 -4.07 -4.51 -1.29
C VAL A 62 -4.86 -4.23 -2.56
N HIS A 63 -4.21 -4.28 -3.72
CA HIS A 63 -4.80 -4.00 -5.03
C HIS A 63 -6.11 -4.76 -5.30
N PRO A 64 -6.23 -6.08 -5.05
CA PRO A 64 -7.49 -6.81 -5.24
C PRO A 64 -8.67 -6.22 -4.46
N ARG A 65 -8.41 -5.63 -3.29
CA ARG A 65 -9.44 -5.03 -2.44
C ARG A 65 -9.94 -3.69 -2.97
N LEU A 66 -9.21 -3.05 -3.89
CA LEU A 66 -9.50 -1.71 -4.44
C LEU A 66 -9.96 -1.77 -5.91
N THR A 67 -10.21 -2.96 -6.44
CA THR A 67 -10.68 -3.17 -7.83
C THR A 67 -12.08 -2.64 -8.10
N HIS A 68 -12.84 -2.32 -7.05
CA HIS A 68 -14.18 -1.76 -7.15
C HIS A 68 -14.21 -0.23 -7.31
N CYS A 69 -13.05 0.43 -7.21
CA CYS A 69 -12.89 1.87 -7.44
C CYS A 69 -12.99 2.22 -8.95
N GLU A 70 -13.19 3.50 -9.30
CA GLU A 70 -13.29 3.97 -10.71
C GLU A 70 -12.09 3.49 -11.53
N ARG A 71 -10.89 3.65 -10.97
CA ARG A 71 -9.65 3.08 -11.51
C ARG A 71 -8.80 2.53 -10.37
N SER A 72 -8.16 1.40 -10.62
CA SER A 72 -7.19 0.78 -9.71
C SER A 72 -5.87 0.57 -10.45
N TYR A 73 -4.84 1.29 -10.04
CA TYR A 73 -3.48 1.20 -10.55
C TYR A 73 -2.59 0.43 -9.58
N ASP A 74 -1.53 -0.13 -10.11
CA ASP A 74 -0.50 -0.76 -9.31
C ASP A 74 0.57 0.27 -8.92
N TYR A 75 0.87 0.35 -7.63
CA TYR A 75 1.92 1.18 -7.07
C TYR A 75 3.20 0.36 -6.96
N SER A 76 4.17 0.65 -7.83
CA SER A 76 5.46 -0.05 -7.85
C SER A 76 6.58 0.85 -8.34
N GLN A 77 7.82 0.53 -7.95
CA GLN A 77 9.02 1.21 -8.44
C GLN A 77 9.45 0.78 -9.86
N TYR A 78 8.67 -0.06 -10.54
CA TYR A 78 8.98 -0.53 -11.88
C TYR A 78 8.50 0.46 -12.95
N ILE A 79 9.31 0.64 -13.99
CA ILE A 79 8.95 1.43 -15.18
C ILE A 79 7.78 0.75 -15.88
N ARG A 80 6.71 1.50 -16.18
CA ARG A 80 5.53 0.95 -16.85
C ARG A 80 4.96 1.89 -17.91
N ARG A 81 4.50 1.29 -19.00
CA ARG A 81 3.84 2.00 -20.12
C ARG A 81 2.56 2.73 -19.73
N VAL A 82 1.84 2.24 -18.71
CA VAL A 82 0.64 2.88 -18.15
C VAL A 82 0.99 4.16 -17.39
N ALA A 83 2.25 4.30 -16.97
CA ALA A 83 2.82 5.50 -16.39
C ALA A 83 3.77 6.20 -17.39
N GLU A 84 3.43 6.19 -18.68
CA GLU A 84 4.20 6.85 -19.74
C GLU A 84 5.68 6.43 -19.82
N ASP A 85 5.98 5.15 -19.53
CA ASP A 85 7.35 4.62 -19.47
C ASP A 85 8.23 5.32 -18.41
N THR A 86 7.60 5.87 -17.37
CA THR A 86 8.27 6.37 -16.17
C THR A 86 8.02 5.45 -14.97
N THR A 87 8.81 5.64 -13.92
CA THR A 87 8.50 5.11 -12.59
C THR A 87 7.50 6.06 -11.93
N GLY A 88 6.21 5.78 -12.02
CA GLY A 88 5.19 6.78 -11.65
C GLY A 88 3.82 6.18 -11.42
N ILE A 89 3.03 6.87 -10.59
CA ILE A 89 1.58 6.73 -10.62
C ILE A 89 1.02 7.65 -11.71
N PRO A 90 -0.09 7.29 -12.36
CA PRO A 90 -0.75 8.19 -13.30
C PRO A 90 -1.13 9.53 -12.67
N ASP A 91 -1.04 10.61 -13.45
CA ASP A 91 -1.38 11.97 -13.03
C ASP A 91 -2.85 12.15 -12.69
N ASP A 92 -3.73 11.20 -12.98
CA ASP A 92 -5.15 11.25 -12.60
C ASP A 92 -5.44 10.52 -11.28
N THR A 93 -4.42 10.06 -10.57
CA THR A 93 -4.56 9.33 -9.30
C THR A 93 -5.02 10.26 -8.17
N ASP A 94 -6.09 9.87 -7.47
CA ASP A 94 -6.64 10.59 -6.32
C ASP A 94 -6.08 10.08 -4.99
N TYR A 95 -5.84 8.76 -4.88
CA TYR A 95 -5.37 8.12 -3.66
C TYR A 95 -4.22 7.16 -3.92
N ILE A 96 -3.31 7.05 -2.94
CA ILE A 96 -2.24 6.05 -2.92
C ILE A 96 -2.38 5.20 -1.65
N VAL A 97 -2.35 3.88 -1.79
CA VAL A 97 -2.46 2.92 -0.67
C VAL A 97 -1.29 1.95 -0.68
N ILE A 98 -0.40 2.08 0.30
CA ILE A 98 0.82 1.28 0.41
C ILE A 98 0.73 0.33 1.59
N ASP A 99 0.96 -0.96 1.35
CA ASP A 99 1.13 -1.95 2.41
C ASP A 99 2.59 -2.05 2.83
N LEU A 100 2.90 -1.68 4.09
CA LEU A 100 4.26 -1.66 4.62
C LEU A 100 4.75 -3.04 5.09
N ARG A 101 3.82 -3.95 5.40
CA ARG A 101 4.17 -5.20 6.08
C ARG A 101 4.42 -6.35 5.11
N HIS A 102 3.74 -6.36 3.97
CA HIS A 102 3.79 -7.50 3.07
C HIS A 102 5.20 -7.72 2.50
N PRO A 103 5.77 -8.95 2.58
CA PRO A 103 7.11 -9.22 2.08
C PRO A 103 7.30 -8.87 0.59
N TYR A 104 6.27 -9.11 -0.23
CA TYR A 104 6.33 -8.75 -1.65
C TYR A 104 6.16 -7.25 -1.89
N SER A 105 5.42 -6.53 -1.04
CA SER A 105 5.38 -5.07 -1.11
C SER A 105 6.76 -4.49 -0.80
N ARG A 106 7.47 -4.99 0.22
CA ARG A 106 8.86 -4.55 0.52
C ARG A 106 9.82 -4.75 -0.66
N SER A 107 9.74 -5.87 -1.38
CA SER A 107 10.60 -6.08 -2.56
C SER A 107 10.28 -5.13 -3.72
N VAL A 108 9.05 -4.62 -3.80
CA VAL A 108 8.53 -3.77 -4.88
C VAL A 108 8.56 -2.28 -4.51
N LEU A 109 8.72 -1.97 -3.21
CA LEU A 109 8.82 -0.62 -2.66
C LEU A 109 10.25 -0.21 -2.29
N GLY A 110 11.22 -1.13 -2.33
CA GLY A 110 12.61 -0.86 -1.95
C GLY A 110 12.75 -0.59 -0.45
N ASP A 111 13.20 0.60 -0.08
CA ASP A 111 13.50 0.99 1.31
C ASP A 111 12.31 1.71 2.02
N VAL A 112 11.10 1.69 1.45
CA VAL A 112 9.94 2.32 2.10
C VAL A 112 9.53 1.52 3.34
N GLN A 113 9.81 2.08 4.52
CA GLN A 113 9.45 1.51 5.82
C GLN A 113 8.34 2.31 6.50
N SER A 114 8.13 3.56 6.09
CA SER A 114 7.22 4.50 6.74
C SER A 114 6.62 5.49 5.74
N ALA A 115 5.62 6.26 6.17
CA ALA A 115 5.07 7.36 5.38
C ALA A 115 6.13 8.39 4.97
N ALA A 116 7.10 8.66 5.85
CA ALA A 116 8.20 9.56 5.56
C ALA A 116 9.11 9.07 4.43
N ASP A 117 9.08 7.78 4.09
CA ASP A 117 9.89 7.21 3.03
C ASP A 117 9.25 7.31 1.63
N VAL A 118 7.94 7.61 1.59
CA VAL A 118 7.17 7.68 0.35
C VAL A 118 7.60 8.87 -0.49
N ARG A 119 7.91 8.60 -1.77
CA ARG A 119 8.45 9.59 -2.71
C ARG A 119 7.53 10.80 -2.84
N GLU A 120 6.22 10.58 -2.97
CA GLU A 120 5.22 11.62 -3.19
C GLU A 120 5.15 12.61 -2.01
N LEU A 121 5.39 12.13 -0.78
CA LEU A 121 5.50 13.01 0.39
C LEU A 121 6.86 13.72 0.47
N LYS A 122 7.94 13.12 -0.05
CA LYS A 122 9.29 13.72 -0.07
C LYS A 122 9.42 14.81 -1.12
N GLU A 123 8.96 14.52 -2.34
CA GLU A 123 9.17 15.36 -3.52
C GLU A 123 8.03 16.35 -3.72
N TYR A 124 6.80 15.99 -3.34
CA TYR A 124 5.60 16.79 -3.59
C TYR A 124 4.68 16.90 -2.35
N PRO A 125 5.18 17.35 -1.18
CA PRO A 125 4.38 17.44 0.04
C PRO A 125 3.19 18.40 -0.07
N ASP A 126 3.26 19.37 -0.99
CA ASP A 126 2.17 20.33 -1.24
C ASP A 126 1.05 19.76 -2.12
N GLN A 127 1.28 18.62 -2.76
CA GLN A 127 0.29 17.94 -3.62
C GLN A 127 -0.37 16.76 -2.92
N TRP A 128 0.24 16.23 -1.86
CA TRP A 128 -0.21 15.02 -1.18
C TRP A 128 -0.47 15.29 0.30
N GLU A 129 -1.52 14.66 0.82
CA GLU A 129 -1.92 14.69 2.20
C GLU A 129 -1.89 13.27 2.76
N LEU A 130 -1.21 13.07 3.87
CA LEU A 130 -1.20 11.81 4.60
C LEU A 130 -2.50 11.68 5.40
N LEU A 131 -3.29 10.65 5.12
CA LEU A 131 -4.57 10.39 5.82
C LEU A 131 -4.42 9.42 7.01
N THR A 132 -3.37 8.60 7.02
CA THR A 132 -3.06 7.71 8.13
C THR A 132 -2.17 8.39 9.16
N GLU A 133 -2.26 7.95 10.42
CA GLU A 133 -1.31 8.39 11.44
C GLU A 133 0.16 8.11 11.01
N PRO A 134 1.12 9.00 11.28
CA PRO A 134 2.51 8.80 10.87
C PRO A 134 3.19 7.55 11.45
N ASP A 135 2.70 7.06 12.60
CA ASP A 135 3.17 5.86 13.29
C ASP A 135 2.40 4.59 12.86
N ASN A 136 1.50 4.69 11.88
CA ASN A 136 0.79 3.53 11.35
C ASN A 136 1.79 2.56 10.69
N GLN A 137 1.92 1.40 11.33
CA GLN A 137 2.87 0.35 10.94
C GLN A 137 2.38 -0.58 9.82
N TYR A 138 1.12 -0.47 9.40
CA TYR A 138 0.53 -1.41 8.44
C TYR A 138 0.36 -0.81 7.06
N PHE A 139 -0.21 0.39 7.00
CA PHE A 139 -0.56 1.01 5.73
C PHE A 139 -0.27 2.50 5.74
N VAL A 140 0.12 3.01 4.58
CA VAL A 140 0.18 4.45 4.30
C VAL A 140 -0.92 4.76 3.30
N VAL A 141 -1.76 5.75 3.62
CA VAL A 141 -2.79 6.25 2.71
C VAL A 141 -2.52 7.71 2.43
N LEU A 142 -2.29 8.03 1.16
CA LEU A 142 -2.17 9.40 0.68
C LEU A 142 -3.40 9.79 -0.11
N ARG A 143 -3.82 11.04 0.04
CA ARG A 143 -4.82 11.68 -0.78
C ARG A 143 -4.19 12.84 -1.52
N ARG A 144 -4.54 12.98 -2.79
CA ARG A 144 -4.14 14.15 -3.56
C ARG A 144 -4.91 15.37 -3.09
N ARG A 145 -4.18 16.43 -2.78
CA ARG A 145 -4.78 17.72 -2.42
C ARG A 145 -5.47 18.29 -3.66
N PRO A 146 -6.66 18.89 -3.52
CA PRO A 146 -7.24 19.65 -4.61
C PRO A 146 -6.26 20.76 -4.98
N GLN A 147 -5.81 20.80 -6.22
CA GLN A 147 -5.03 21.93 -6.70
C GLN A 147 -5.90 23.18 -6.49
N GLY A 148 -5.44 24.07 -5.60
CA GLY A 148 -5.95 25.44 -5.61
C GLY A 148 -5.80 26.01 -7.02
N PRO A 149 -6.63 26.98 -7.44
CA PRO A 149 -6.53 27.54 -8.77
C PRO A 149 -5.08 27.91 -9.05
N ALA A 150 -4.56 27.46 -10.20
CA ALA A 150 -3.20 27.75 -10.64
C ALA A 150 -2.97 29.25 -10.45
N VAL A 151 -2.06 29.63 -9.56
CA VAL A 151 -1.64 31.01 -9.43
C VAL A 151 -0.94 31.34 -10.73
N GLU A 152 -1.66 31.97 -11.66
CA GLU A 152 -1.08 32.52 -12.87
C GLU A 152 0.14 33.36 -12.46
N PRO A 153 1.33 33.11 -13.04
CA PRO A 153 2.47 33.96 -12.78
C PRO A 153 2.08 35.41 -13.11
N PRO A 154 2.50 36.40 -12.31
CA PRO A 154 2.09 37.78 -12.51
C PRO A 154 2.46 38.20 -13.93
N ASP A 155 1.44 38.64 -14.66
CA ASP A 155 1.53 39.21 -16.00
C ASP A 155 2.60 40.31 -15.97
N VAL A 156 3.78 40.01 -16.51
CA VAL A 156 4.87 40.97 -16.63
C VAL A 156 4.44 41.94 -17.70
N GLN A 157 3.73 43.00 -17.29
CA GLN A 157 3.37 44.08 -18.18
C GLN A 157 4.65 44.65 -18.79
N ALA A 158 4.79 44.41 -20.10
CA ALA A 158 5.82 45.00 -20.93
C ALA A 158 5.73 46.52 -20.77
N THR A 159 6.70 47.08 -20.07
CA THR A 159 6.87 48.53 -20.02
C THR A 159 7.51 48.94 -21.34
N GLU A 160 6.70 49.27 -22.33
CA GLU A 160 7.15 50.07 -23.47
C GLU A 160 7.37 51.51 -22.99
N ARG A 161 8.63 51.97 -23.08
CA ARG A 161 9.02 53.38 -23.15
C ARG A 161 10.20 53.52 -24.10
#